data_AF-A0A498LXH3-F1
#
_entry.id   AF-A0A498LXH3-F1
#
_cell.length_a   1.000
_cell.length_b   1.000
_cell.length_c   1.000
_cell.angle_alpha   90.00
_cell.angle_beta   90.00
_cell.angle_gamma   90.00
#
_symmetry.space_group_name_H-M   'P 1'
#
loop_
_entity.id
_entity.type
_entity.pdbx_description
1 polymer ?
#
loop_
_entity_poly.entity_id
_entity_poly.type
_entity_poly.pdbx_seq_one_letter_code
_entity_poly.pdbx_strand_id
1 'polypeptide(L)'
;MAACSRELLPKKGTENGVKDPRIDRAIGVCKKAVSAFSSSWKKRRDMTEVQAELGLPQHLLISESPTRWGSRQKMIKRFLEQEKAITRVLGADKNHLHQVILFPHGKIWKY
;
A
#
# COMPACT_ATOMS: atom_id res chain seq x y z
N MET A 1 20.22 -7.06 -32.36
CA MET A 1 20.90 -6.77 -31.07
C MET A 1 19.99 -5.93 -30.20
N ALA A 2 19.37 -6.52 -29.17
CA ALA A 2 18.78 -5.77 -28.06
C ALA A 2 19.42 -6.30 -26.78
N ALA A 3 20.39 -5.57 -26.26
CA ALA A 3 21.06 -5.87 -25.02
C ALA A 3 20.07 -5.69 -23.85
N CYS A 4 19.38 -6.75 -23.43
CA CYS A 4 18.71 -6.81 -22.14
C CYS A 4 19.66 -7.41 -21.10
N SER A 5 20.81 -6.75 -20.91
CA SER A 5 21.68 -6.96 -19.75
C SER A 5 21.32 -5.92 -18.70
N ARG A 6 20.48 -6.31 -17.72
CA ARG A 6 20.57 -5.75 -16.37
C ARG A 6 19.92 -6.68 -15.35
N GLU A 7 20.79 -7.44 -14.68
CA GLU A 7 20.64 -7.96 -13.32
C GLU A 7 19.46 -8.92 -13.04
N LEU A 8 19.73 -10.20 -13.32
CA LEU A 8 19.24 -11.32 -12.52
C LEU A 8 19.78 -11.18 -11.09
N LEU A 9 19.14 -10.36 -10.26
CA LEU A 9 19.27 -10.50 -8.81
C LEU A 9 18.35 -11.65 -8.37
N PRO A 10 18.85 -12.69 -7.70
CA PRO A 10 18.00 -13.69 -7.07
C PRO A 10 17.25 -13.01 -5.91
N LYS A 11 16.06 -12.45 -6.17
CA LYS A 11 15.14 -11.97 -5.13
C LYS A 11 14.37 -13.14 -4.48
N LYS A 12 14.99 -14.31 -4.39
CA LYS A 12 14.46 -15.50 -3.69
C LYS A 12 15.03 -15.51 -2.27
N GLY A 13 14.69 -14.51 -1.46
CA GLY A 13 15.31 -14.31 -0.15
C GLY A 13 14.39 -13.93 1.00
N THR A 14 13.11 -13.60 0.77
CA THR A 14 12.25 -13.09 1.87
C THR A 14 10.80 -13.54 1.80
N GLU A 15 10.42 -14.45 0.90
CA GLU A 15 9.02 -14.88 0.77
C GLU A 15 8.68 -16.06 1.71
N ASN A 16 9.71 -16.80 2.15
CA ASN A 16 9.55 -17.98 3.02
C ASN A 16 10.02 -17.75 4.47
N GLY A 17 10.60 -16.60 4.80
CA GLY A 17 11.31 -16.39 6.06
C GLY A 17 10.45 -15.96 7.25
N VAL A 18 9.29 -15.33 7.01
CA VAL A 18 8.44 -14.82 8.10
C VAL A 18 6.97 -15.08 7.77
N LYS A 19 6.48 -16.28 8.08
CA LYS A 19 5.04 -16.56 8.15
C LYS A 19 4.51 -16.11 9.52
N ASP A 20 4.60 -14.81 9.79
CA ASP A 20 3.99 -14.26 11.00
C ASP A 20 2.52 -13.91 10.67
N PRO A 21 1.54 -14.49 11.37
CA PRO A 21 0.12 -14.22 11.11
C PRO A 21 -0.25 -12.74 11.29
N ARG A 22 0.54 -11.97 12.05
CA ARG A 22 0.37 -10.51 12.19
C ARG A 22 0.73 -9.78 10.90
N ILE A 23 1.78 -10.22 10.21
CA ILE A 23 2.22 -9.65 8.94
C ILE A 23 1.20 -9.98 7.84
N ASP A 24 0.70 -11.21 7.79
CA ASP A 24 -0.36 -11.59 6.85
C ASP A 24 -1.65 -10.82 7.08
N ARG A 25 -2.01 -10.58 8.36
CA ARG A 25 -3.16 -9.74 8.71
C ARG A 25 -2.97 -8.30 8.22
N ALA A 26 -1.80 -7.70 8.46
CA ALA A 26 -1.48 -6.34 8.01
C ALA A 26 -1.54 -6.23 6.48
N ILE A 27 -0.95 -7.21 5.76
CA ILE A 27 -1.04 -7.30 4.30
C ILE A 27 -2.49 -7.41 3.84
N GLY A 28 -3.31 -8.20 4.54
CA GLY A 28 -4.74 -8.33 4.27
C GLY A 28 -5.51 -7.01 4.41
N VAL A 29 -5.16 -6.16 5.39
CA VAL A 29 -5.73 -4.82 5.53
C VAL A 29 -5.31 -3.92 4.37
N CYS A 30 -4.02 -3.91 4.01
CA CYS A 30 -3.53 -3.13 2.86
C CYS A 30 -4.27 -3.52 1.58
N LYS A 31 -4.45 -4.81 1.31
CA LYS A 31 -5.22 -5.30 0.15
C LYS A 31 -6.65 -4.78 0.14
N LYS A 32 -7.35 -4.87 1.28
CA LYS A 32 -8.74 -4.39 1.41
C LYS A 32 -8.84 -2.89 1.13
N ALA A 33 -7.94 -2.10 1.70
CA ALA A 33 -7.89 -0.66 1.46
C ALA A 33 -7.64 -0.37 -0.03
N VAL A 34 -6.60 -0.95 -0.63
CA VAL A 34 -6.29 -0.78 -2.06
C VAL A 34 -7.48 -1.17 -2.94
N SER A 35 -8.14 -2.30 -2.64
CA SER A 35 -9.36 -2.72 -3.35
C SER A 35 -10.48 -1.69 -3.24
N ALA A 36 -10.72 -1.13 -2.05
CA ALA A 36 -11.75 -0.12 -1.83
C ALA A 36 -11.50 1.20 -2.60
N PHE A 37 -10.23 1.59 -2.77
CA PHE A 37 -9.86 2.72 -3.63
C PHE A 37 -9.98 2.35 -5.11
N SER A 38 -9.58 1.15 -5.51
CA SER A 38 -9.63 0.74 -6.92
C SER A 38 -11.06 0.65 -7.47
N SER A 39 -12.02 0.24 -6.63
CA SER A 39 -13.42 0.04 -7.02
C SER A 39 -14.27 1.30 -6.98
N SER A 40 -13.81 2.36 -6.29
CA SER A 40 -14.56 3.60 -6.13
C SER A 40 -13.88 4.77 -6.85
N TRP A 41 -14.50 5.23 -7.93
CA TRP A 41 -14.07 6.45 -8.64
C TRP A 41 -14.00 7.66 -7.71
N LYS A 42 -15.00 7.84 -6.84
CA LYS A 42 -15.07 8.97 -5.91
C LYS A 42 -13.84 9.01 -4.99
N LYS A 43 -13.49 7.89 -4.38
CA LYS A 43 -12.30 7.80 -3.51
C LYS A 43 -10.99 8.06 -4.24
N ARG A 44 -10.90 7.70 -5.53
CA ARG A 44 -9.72 8.01 -6.35
C ARG A 44 -9.59 9.51 -6.60
N ARG A 45 -10.70 10.18 -6.92
CA ARG A 45 -10.71 11.65 -7.07
C ARG A 45 -10.34 12.34 -5.76
N ASP A 46 -11.01 11.99 -4.67
CA ASP A 46 -10.78 12.58 -3.35
C ASP A 46 -9.31 12.34 -2.90
N MET A 47 -8.72 11.19 -3.22
CA MET A 47 -7.30 10.90 -2.97
C MET A 47 -6.36 11.78 -3.80
N THR A 48 -6.65 12.05 -5.07
CA THR A 48 -5.84 12.94 -5.91
C THR A 48 -5.88 14.38 -5.40
N GLU A 49 -7.05 14.85 -4.95
CA GLU A 49 -7.22 16.19 -4.35
C GLU A 49 -6.38 16.31 -3.06
N VAL A 50 -6.49 15.33 -2.16
CA VAL A 50 -5.68 15.28 -0.94
C VAL A 50 -4.18 15.14 -1.23
N GLN A 51 -3.79 14.42 -2.28
CA GLN A 51 -2.39 14.34 -2.71
C GLN A 51 -1.86 15.71 -3.15
N ALA A 52 -2.67 16.47 -3.89
CA ALA A 52 -2.31 17.83 -4.30
C ALA A 52 -2.19 18.78 -3.09
N GLU A 53 -3.12 18.70 -2.14
CA GLU A 53 -3.09 19.50 -0.90
C GLU A 53 -1.86 19.20 -0.03
N LEU A 54 -1.50 17.92 0.10
CA LEU A 54 -0.36 17.49 0.90
C LEU A 54 0.99 17.60 0.17
N GLY A 55 1.00 18.02 -1.10
CA GLY A 55 2.20 18.07 -1.94
C GLY A 55 2.83 16.69 -2.18
N LEU A 56 2.03 15.61 -2.11
CA LEU A 56 2.48 14.24 -2.34
C LEU A 56 2.47 13.92 -3.84
N PRO A 57 3.33 12.99 -4.29
CA PRO A 57 3.26 12.48 -5.64
C PRO A 57 1.86 11.88 -5.92
N GLN A 58 1.23 12.28 -7.02
CA GLN A 58 -0.11 11.80 -7.41
C GLN A 58 -0.03 10.38 -7.97
N HIS A 59 0.15 9.40 -7.08
CA HIS A 59 0.24 7.99 -7.43
C HIS A 59 -1.05 7.25 -7.08
N LEU A 60 -1.49 6.39 -8.01
CA LEU A 60 -2.53 5.41 -7.74
C LEU A 60 -1.96 4.29 -6.85
N LEU A 61 -2.82 3.71 -6.01
CA LEU A 61 -2.45 2.54 -5.22
C LEU A 61 -2.25 1.31 -6.12
N ILE A 62 -1.22 0.53 -5.82
CA ILE A 62 -0.85 -0.67 -6.60
C ILE A 62 -1.45 -1.89 -5.91
N SER A 63 -2.20 -2.72 -6.63
CA SER A 63 -2.63 -4.03 -6.14
C SER A 63 -1.52 -5.07 -6.22
N GLU A 64 -1.45 -5.97 -5.23
CA GLU A 64 -0.62 -7.17 -5.34
C GLU A 64 -1.14 -8.03 -6.50
N SER A 65 -0.22 -8.56 -7.31
CA SER A 65 -0.51 -9.55 -8.35
C SER A 65 0.24 -10.83 -8.00
N PRO A 66 -0.46 -11.96 -7.74
CA PRO A 66 0.18 -13.22 -7.35
C PRO A 66 1.22 -13.71 -8.36
N THR A 67 0.98 -13.42 -9.65
CA THR A 67 1.81 -13.87 -10.77
C THR A 67 3.08 -13.05 -10.96
N ARG A 68 3.24 -11.90 -10.27
CA ARG A 68 4.35 -10.97 -10.49
C ARG A 68 5.19 -10.83 -9.23
N TRP A 69 6.40 -11.36 -9.28
CA TRP A 69 7.36 -11.30 -8.18
C TRP A 69 7.59 -9.86 -7.72
N GLY A 70 7.56 -9.66 -6.39
CA GLY A 70 7.74 -8.36 -5.75
C GLY A 70 6.56 -7.38 -5.87
N SER A 71 5.41 -7.81 -6.39
CA SER A 71 4.18 -6.98 -6.41
C SER A 71 3.73 -6.60 -4.99
N ARG A 72 3.87 -7.52 -4.03
CA ARG A 72 3.58 -7.28 -2.60
C ARG A 72 4.42 -6.15 -2.02
N GLN A 73 5.73 -6.18 -2.25
CA GLN A 73 6.65 -5.16 -1.74
C GLN A 73 6.36 -3.80 -2.38
N LYS A 74 6.02 -3.77 -3.68
CA LYS A 74 5.62 -2.55 -4.39
C LYS A 74 4.31 -1.97 -3.83
N MET A 75 3.31 -2.82 -3.56
CA MET A 75 2.06 -2.40 -2.92
C MET A 75 2.33 -1.77 -1.56
N ILE A 76 3.10 -2.43 -0.69
CA ILE A 76 3.42 -1.92 0.65
C ILE A 76 4.19 -0.60 0.56
N LYS A 77 5.21 -0.51 -0.30
CA LYS A 77 6.00 0.72 -0.47
C LYS A 77 5.13 1.90 -0.89
N ARG A 78 4.22 1.70 -1.85
CA ARG A 78 3.29 2.76 -2.29
C ARG A 78 2.24 3.09 -1.24
N PHE A 79 1.79 2.10 -0.48
CA PHE A 79 0.83 2.31 0.60
C PHE A 79 1.42 3.19 1.70
N LEU A 80 2.68 2.94 2.10
CA LEU A 80 3.39 3.77 3.09
C LEU A 80 3.67 5.20 2.58
N GLU A 81 4.03 5.34 1.31
CA GLU A 81 4.22 6.67 0.68
C GLU A 81 2.95 7.52 0.74
N GLN A 82 1.78 6.89 0.62
CA GLN A 82 0.47 7.55 0.50
C GLN A 82 -0.38 7.46 1.78
N GLU A 83 0.19 6.97 2.89
CA GLU A 83 -0.53 6.70 4.15
C GLU A 83 -1.30 7.92 4.68
N LYS A 84 -0.70 9.11 4.58
CA LYS A 84 -1.31 10.38 5.02
C LYS A 84 -2.55 10.71 4.19
N ALA A 85 -2.50 10.50 2.87
CA ALA A 85 -3.64 10.74 1.99
C ALA A 85 -4.75 9.72 2.23
N ILE A 86 -4.39 8.45 2.40
CA ILE A 86 -5.34 7.36 2.70
C ILE A 86 -6.08 7.64 4.02
N THR A 87 -5.34 8.01 5.07
CA THR A 87 -5.92 8.31 6.39
C THR A 87 -6.90 9.48 6.34
N ARG A 88 -6.62 10.51 5.52
CA ARG A 88 -7.52 11.65 5.32
C ARG A 88 -8.80 11.25 4.59
N VAL A 89 -8.70 10.51 3.48
CA VAL A 89 -9.86 10.07 2.69
C VAL A 89 -10.72 9.08 3.49
N LEU A 90 -10.11 8.07 4.12
CA LEU A 90 -10.84 7.10 4.93
C LEU A 90 -11.35 7.68 6.26
N GLY A 91 -10.69 8.72 6.79
CA GLY A 91 -11.15 9.45 7.96
C GLY A 91 -12.43 10.25 7.72
N ALA A 92 -12.67 10.70 6.49
CA ALA A 92 -13.92 11.33 6.09
C ALA A 92 -15.08 10.33 5.96
N ASP A 93 -14.77 9.06 5.67
CA ASP A 93 -15.75 7.99 5.48
C ASP A 93 -16.05 7.23 6.78
N LYS A 94 -17.18 7.54 7.44
CA LYS A 94 -17.63 6.87 8.68
C LYS A 94 -17.67 5.34 8.59
N ASN A 95 -17.94 4.79 7.40
CA ASN A 95 -18.05 3.35 7.15
C ASN A 95 -16.69 2.64 7.05
N HIS A 96 -15.59 3.37 6.81
CA HIS A 96 -14.25 2.80 6.58
C HIS A 96 -13.25 3.11 7.70
N LEU A 97 -13.67 3.84 8.74
CA LEU A 97 -12.89 4.13 9.95
C LEU A 97 -12.32 2.85 10.62
N HIS A 98 -13.09 1.76 10.66
CA HIS A 98 -12.63 0.48 11.21
C HIS A 98 -11.41 -0.11 10.48
N GLN A 99 -11.11 0.34 9.26
CA GLN A 99 -9.93 -0.04 8.50
C GLN A 99 -8.71 0.84 8.85
N VAL A 100 -8.94 2.09 9.31
CA VAL A 100 -7.91 3.08 9.70
C VAL A 100 -7.47 2.91 11.15
N ILE A 101 -8.39 2.48 12.04
CA ILE A 101 -8.14 2.31 13.49
C ILE A 101 -7.03 1.28 13.80
N LEU A 102 -6.57 0.50 12.81
CA LEU A 102 -5.45 -0.45 12.96
C LEU A 102 -4.05 0.16 12.70
N PHE A 103 -3.96 1.42 12.26
CA PHE A 103 -2.70 2.13 12.11
C PHE A 103 -2.65 3.37 13.02
N PRO A 104 -2.58 3.18 14.36
CA PRO A 104 -2.31 4.30 15.25
C PRO A 104 -0.91 4.83 14.94
N HIS A 105 -0.91 6.06 14.44
CA HIS A 105 0.26 6.88 14.17
C HIS A 105 1.23 6.89 15.38
N GLY A 106 2.48 6.47 15.16
CA GLY A 106 3.62 7.08 15.83
C GLY A 106 3.99 6.61 17.25
N LYS A 107 3.77 5.35 17.61
CA LYS A 107 4.52 4.74 18.74
C LYS A 107 5.01 3.36 18.30
N ILE A 108 6.31 3.10 18.46
CA ILE A 108 7.00 1.80 18.31
C ILE A 108 7.54 1.50 16.89
N TRP A 109 8.50 2.30 16.44
CA TRP A 109 9.61 1.84 15.57
C TRP A 109 10.95 2.29 16.18
N LYS A 110 11.15 1.99 17.46
CA LYS A 110 12.48 1.95 18.08
C LYS A 110 12.67 0.56 18.66
N TYR A 111 13.24 -0.33 17.87
CA TYR A 111 14.09 -1.45 18.28
C TYR A 111 15.02 -1.76 17.12
#